data_AF-A0A528AV87-F1
#
_entry.id   AF-A0A528AV87-F1
#
_cell.length_a   1.000
_cell.length_b   1.000
_cell.length_c   1.000
_cell.angle_alpha   90.00
_cell.angle_beta   90.00
_cell.angle_gamma   90.00
#
_symmetry.space_group_name_H-M   'P 1'
#
loop_
_entity.id
_entity.type
_entity.pdbx_description
1 polymer ?
#
loop_
_entity_poly.entity_id
_entity_poly.type
_entity_poly.pdbx_seq_one_letter_code
_entity_poly.pdbx_strand_id
1 'polypeptide(L)'
;SERGFTGIIGARVQSNLGFRVPGKIVERLVDVGREVKAGQPLMRIDDTDLRLALTAKRNAVAAARAIVVQTEPDERRYASLLRDGWVPRQRYEQAKA
;
A
#
# COMPACT_ATOMS: atom_id res chain seq x y z
N SER A 1 52.61 26.12 32.83
CA SER A 1 52.62 25.82 31.39
C SER A 1 51.31 25.20 30.99
N GLU A 2 50.40 25.99 30.45
CA GLU A 2 49.08 25.55 30.01
C GLU A 2 49.22 24.96 28.60
N ARG A 3 48.94 23.66 28.44
CA ARG A 3 49.01 23.02 27.12
C ARG A 3 47.64 23.16 26.45
N GLY A 4 47.58 23.95 25.39
CA GLY A 4 46.40 24.03 24.53
C GLY A 4 46.43 22.90 23.49
N PHE A 5 45.32 22.20 23.35
CA PHE A 5 45.12 21.20 22.30
C PHE A 5 44.08 21.72 21.30
N THR A 6 44.40 21.69 20.02
CA THR A 6 43.43 21.93 18.95
C THR A 6 42.68 20.63 18.64
N GLY A 7 41.36 20.71 18.56
CA GLY A 7 40.49 19.57 18.25
C GLY A 7 39.36 20.00 17.33
N ILE A 8 38.94 19.11 16.44
CA ILE A 8 37.82 19.32 15.54
C ILE A 8 36.63 18.55 16.11
N ILE A 9 35.51 19.23 16.36
CA ILE A 9 34.28 18.61 16.85
C ILE A 9 33.46 18.16 15.64
N GLY A 10 33.21 16.86 15.53
CA GLY A 10 32.35 16.25 14.51
C GLY A 10 31.10 15.63 15.14
N ALA A 11 30.02 15.54 14.37
CA ALA A 11 28.80 14.88 14.83
C ALA A 11 29.07 13.39 15.12
N ARG A 12 28.63 12.89 16.29
CA ARG A 12 28.80 11.49 16.69
C ARG A 12 28.16 10.50 15.70
N VAL A 13 27.08 10.94 15.04
CA VAL A 13 26.37 10.19 14.01
C VAL A 13 26.03 11.16 12.89
N GLN A 14 26.69 11.00 11.75
CA GLN A 14 26.35 11.70 10.51
C GLN A 14 25.65 10.69 9.58
N SER A 15 24.36 10.88 9.35
CA SER A 15 23.58 10.03 8.44
C SER A 15 23.38 10.75 7.11
N ASN A 16 23.98 10.22 6.04
CA ASN A 16 23.62 10.61 4.68
C ASN A 16 22.27 9.98 4.35
N LEU A 17 21.19 10.70 4.64
CA LEU A 17 19.82 10.27 4.38
C LEU A 17 19.58 10.24 2.86
N GLY A 18 19.70 9.05 2.28
CA GLY A 18 19.20 8.73 0.94
C GLY A 18 17.76 8.22 1.00
N PHE A 19 16.99 8.47 -0.05
CA PHE A 19 15.62 7.96 -0.15
C PHE A 19 15.63 6.49 -0.59
N ARG A 20 14.82 5.65 0.07
CA ARG A 20 14.65 4.23 -0.31
C ARG A 20 13.85 4.04 -1.61
N VAL A 21 13.14 5.08 -2.05
CA VAL A 21 12.31 5.07 -3.26
C VAL A 21 12.78 6.22 -4.15
N PRO A 22 13.06 5.97 -5.44
CA PRO A 22 13.30 7.06 -6.38
C PRO A 22 12.01 7.88 -6.53
N GLY A 23 12.09 9.19 -6.30
CA GLY A 23 10.93 10.06 -6.44
C GLY A 23 11.28 11.53 -6.21
N LYS A 24 10.49 12.42 -6.79
CA LYS A 24 10.67 13.87 -6.68
C LYS A 24 10.29 14.33 -5.27
N ILE A 25 11.15 15.11 -4.62
CA ILE A 25 10.81 15.78 -3.36
C ILE A 25 9.76 16.85 -3.66
N VAL A 26 8.61 16.77 -3.01
CA VAL A 26 7.53 17.76 -3.12
C VAL A 26 7.55 18.77 -1.99
N GLU A 27 8.12 18.42 -0.84
CA GLU A 27 8.15 19.28 0.34
C GLU A 27 9.29 18.91 1.28
N ARG A 28 9.89 19.94 1.88
CA ARG A 28 10.86 19.79 2.97
C ARG A 28 10.21 20.26 4.27
N LEU A 29 10.15 19.38 5.26
CA LEU A 29 9.41 19.58 6.51
C LEU A 29 10.29 20.08 7.66
N VAL A 30 11.62 20.09 7.49
CA VAL A 30 12.59 20.53 8.49
C VAL A 30 13.70 21.39 7.88
N ASP A 31 14.22 22.33 8.66
CA ASP A 31 15.33 23.20 8.29
C ASP A 31 16.70 22.63 8.68
N VAL A 32 17.73 23.10 7.98
CA VAL A 32 19.11 22.73 8.24
C VAL A 32 19.51 23.19 9.64
N GLY A 33 20.08 22.29 10.44
CA GLY A 33 20.49 22.57 11.82
C GLY A 33 19.40 22.38 12.88
N ARG A 34 18.17 22.01 12.49
CA ARG A 34 17.09 21.69 13.44
C ARG A 34 17.31 20.29 14.03
N GLU A 35 17.12 20.17 15.35
CA GLU A 35 17.11 18.88 16.03
C GLU A 35 15.84 18.08 15.67
N VAL A 36 16.01 16.80 15.35
CA VAL A 36 14.93 15.91 14.90
C VAL A 36 14.94 14.61 15.67
N LYS A 37 13.76 14.00 15.82
CA LYS A 37 13.60 12.72 16.54
C LYS A 37 13.44 11.56 15.56
N ALA A 38 13.73 10.34 16.03
CA ALA A 38 13.49 9.13 15.25
C ALA A 38 12.01 9.03 14.83
N GLY A 39 11.77 8.71 13.56
CA GLY A 39 10.42 8.64 12.98
C GLY A 39 9.83 9.98 12.54
N GLN A 40 10.49 11.12 12.83
CA GLN A 40 10.04 12.43 12.35
C GLN A 40 10.21 12.53 10.83
N PRO A 41 9.14 12.84 10.07
CA PRO A 41 9.26 13.10 8.64
C PRO A 41 10.14 14.31 8.38
N LEU A 42 11.16 14.15 7.52
CA LEU A 42 12.07 15.23 7.15
C LEU A 42 11.68 15.86 5.81
N MET A 43 11.20 15.04 4.90
CA MET A 43 10.81 15.42 3.54
C MET A 43 9.65 14.55 3.09
N ARG A 44 8.85 15.08 2.16
CA ARG A 44 7.77 14.37 1.49
C ARG A 44 8.14 14.18 0.02
N ILE A 45 7.96 12.97 -0.47
CA ILE A 45 8.15 12.59 -1.87
C ILE A 45 6.78 12.65 -2.57
N ASP A 46 6.76 12.92 -3.87
CA ASP A 46 5.57 12.74 -4.70
C ASP A 46 5.14 11.27 -4.68
N ASP A 47 3.99 11.01 -4.09
CA ASP A 47 3.41 9.68 -3.92
C ASP A 47 2.22 9.45 -4.87
N THR A 48 2.02 10.32 -5.86
CA THR A 48 0.85 10.28 -6.77
C THR A 48 0.75 8.93 -7.48
N ASP A 49 1.85 8.45 -8.07
CA ASP A 49 1.89 7.16 -8.77
C ASP A 49 1.65 5.98 -7.81
N LEU A 50 2.20 6.07 -6.59
CA LEU A 50 2.01 5.06 -5.55
C LEU A 50 0.55 5.01 -5.10
N ARG A 51 -0.10 6.17 -4.94
CA ARG A 51 -1.52 6.28 -4.59
C ARG A 51 -2.42 5.75 -5.69
N LEU A 52 -2.09 6.02 -6.95
CA LEU A 52 -2.82 5.50 -8.10
C LEU A 52 -2.69 3.96 -8.18
N ALA A 53 -1.48 3.43 -8.03
CA ALA A 53 -1.23 2.00 -8.01
C ALA A 53 -1.96 1.30 -6.85
N LEU A 54 -1.95 1.90 -5.65
CA LEU A 54 -2.68 1.39 -4.49
C LEU A 54 -4.19 1.35 -4.74
N THR A 55 -4.74 2.40 -5.35
CA THR A 55 -6.17 2.48 -5.70
C THR A 55 -6.54 1.40 -6.71
N ALA A 56 -5.73 1.22 -7.75
CA ALA A 56 -5.94 0.15 -8.74
C ALA A 56 -5.95 -1.24 -8.10
N LYS A 57 -5.02 -1.52 -7.19
CA LYS A 57 -4.97 -2.80 -6.46
C LYS A 57 -6.18 -2.99 -5.54
N ARG A 58 -6.63 -1.95 -4.84
CA ARG A 58 -7.84 -1.99 -4.01
C ARG A 58 -9.09 -2.27 -4.85
N ASN A 59 -9.21 -1.64 -6.00
CA ASN A 59 -10.34 -1.86 -6.92
C ASN A 59 -10.35 -3.29 -7.46
N ALA A 60 -9.19 -3.85 -7.81
CA ALA A 60 -9.09 -5.25 -8.24
C ALA A 60 -9.58 -6.22 -7.15
N VAL A 61 -9.22 -5.97 -5.88
CA VAL A 61 -9.71 -6.77 -4.75
C VAL A 61 -11.21 -6.59 -4.55
N ALA A 62 -11.74 -5.37 -4.68
CA ALA A 62 -13.17 -5.11 -4.55
C ALA A 62 -13.97 -5.80 -5.67
N ALA A 63 -13.49 -5.77 -6.91
CA ALA A 63 -14.10 -6.45 -8.04
C ALA A 63 -14.11 -7.98 -7.84
N ALA A 64 -12.98 -8.56 -7.42
CA ALA A 64 -12.92 -9.99 -7.12
C ALA A 64 -13.89 -10.40 -6.00
N ARG A 65 -13.99 -9.58 -4.94
CA ARG A 65 -14.97 -9.79 -3.86
C ARG A 65 -16.42 -9.69 -4.36
N ALA A 66 -16.71 -8.74 -5.23
CA ALA A 66 -18.05 -8.57 -5.81
C ALA A 66 -18.46 -9.80 -6.65
N ILE A 67 -17.53 -10.37 -7.43
CA ILE A 67 -17.77 -11.61 -8.18
C ILE A 67 -18.15 -12.73 -7.22
N VAL A 68 -17.37 -12.97 -6.17
CA VAL A 68 -17.67 -14.03 -5.18
C VAL A 68 -19.04 -13.83 -4.53
N VAL A 69 -19.35 -12.59 -4.12
CA VAL A 69 -20.65 -12.25 -3.51
C VAL A 69 -21.82 -12.45 -4.48
N GLN A 70 -21.61 -12.29 -5.79
CA GLN A 70 -22.64 -12.53 -6.80
C GLN A 70 -22.80 -14.02 -7.14
N THR A 71 -21.70 -14.76 -7.19
CA THR A 71 -21.71 -16.19 -7.53
C THR A 71 -22.34 -17.04 -6.43
N GLU A 72 -22.19 -16.68 -5.14
CA GLU A 72 -22.73 -17.46 -4.02
C GLU A 72 -24.29 -17.57 -4.01
N PRO A 73 -25.05 -16.47 -4.17
CA PRO A 73 -26.50 -16.52 -4.29
C PRO A 73 -26.98 -17.23 -5.55
N ASP A 74 -26.24 -17.07 -6.66
CA ASP A 74 -26.58 -17.71 -7.93
C ASP A 74 -26.40 -19.23 -7.83
N GLU A 75 -25.30 -19.72 -7.24
CA GLU A 75 -25.10 -21.15 -6.96
C GLU A 75 -26.23 -21.71 -6.08
N ARG A 76 -26.58 -21.03 -4.99
CA ARG A 76 -27.68 -21.45 -4.10
C ARG A 76 -29.02 -21.51 -4.83
N ARG A 77 -29.31 -20.53 -5.69
CA ARG A 77 -30.55 -20.48 -6.49
C ARG A 77 -30.60 -21.62 -7.51
N TYR A 78 -29.53 -21.89 -8.23
CA TYR A 78 -29.53 -23.00 -9.19
C TYR A 78 -29.55 -24.35 -8.49
N ALA A 79 -28.94 -24.48 -7.30
CA ALA A 79 -29.03 -25.69 -6.48
C ALA A 79 -30.48 -25.98 -6.04
N SER A 80 -31.24 -24.97 -5.60
CA SER A 80 -32.65 -25.13 -5.24
C SER A 80 -33.52 -25.49 -6.44
N LEU A 81 -33.32 -24.81 -7.58
CA LEU A 81 -34.07 -25.07 -8.81
C LEU A 81 -33.79 -26.45 -9.44
N LEU A 82 -32.56 -26.95 -9.31
CA LEU A 82 -32.21 -28.32 -9.71
C LEU A 82 -32.88 -29.36 -8.82
N ARG A 83 -32.91 -29.12 -7.51
CA ARG A 83 -33.58 -30.02 -6.55
C ARG A 83 -35.08 -30.13 -6.82
N ASP A 84 -35.70 -29.02 -7.20
CA ASP A 84 -37.13 -28.96 -7.47
C ASP A 84 -37.48 -29.47 -8.90
N GLY A 85 -36.49 -29.80 -9.74
CA GLY A 85 -36.66 -30.41 -11.06
C GLY A 85 -36.89 -29.44 -12.23
N TRP A 86 -36.79 -28.13 -12.00
CA TRP A 86 -37.18 -27.09 -12.97
C TRP A 86 -36.04 -26.66 -13.91
N VAL A 87 -34.81 -27.13 -13.70
CA VAL A 87 -33.63 -26.71 -14.47
C VAL A 87 -32.74 -27.90 -14.85
N PRO A 88 -32.27 -28.00 -16.11
CA PRO A 88 -31.34 -29.05 -16.54
C PRO A 88 -29.98 -28.96 -15.82
N ARG A 89 -29.37 -30.10 -15.50
CA ARG A 89 -28.04 -30.21 -14.87
C ARG A 89 -26.95 -29.37 -15.54
N GLN A 90 -27.01 -29.25 -16.87
CA GLN A 90 -26.06 -28.45 -17.67
C GLN A 90 -26.09 -26.95 -17.34
N ARG A 91 -27.25 -26.40 -16.97
CA ARG A 91 -27.41 -24.99 -16.55
C ARG A 91 -26.86 -24.74 -15.15
N TYR A 92 -26.93 -25.73 -14.26
CA TYR A 92 -26.34 -25.67 -12.92
C TYR A 92 -24.80 -25.69 -12.99
N GLU A 93 -24.22 -26.57 -13.81
CA GLU A 93 -22.77 -26.64 -14.02
C GLU A 93 -22.19 -25.33 -14.61
N GLN A 94 -22.91 -24.67 -15.52
CA GLN A 94 -22.50 -23.36 -16.06
C GLN A 94 -22.53 -22.22 -15.05
N ALA A 95 -23.34 -22.31 -14.00
CA ALA A 95 -23.42 -21.28 -12.96
C ALA A 95 -22.45 -21.51 -11.80
N LYS A 96 -21.86 -22.71 -11.74
CA LYS A 96 -20.89 -23.12 -10.72
C LYS A 96 -19.43 -22.84 -11.14
N ALA A 97 -19.18 -22.66 -12.43
CA ALA A 97 -17.86 -22.32 -13.01
C ALA A 97 -17.56 -20.83 -12.88
#